data_AF-A0A165JNK4-F1
#
_entry.id   AF-A0A165JNK4-F1
#
_cell.length_a   1.000
_cell.length_b   1.000
_cell.length_c   1.000
_cell.angle_alpha   90.00
_cell.angle_beta   90.00
_cell.angle_gamma   90.00
#
_symmetry.space_group_name_H-M   'P 1'
#
loop_
_entity.id
_entity.type
_entity.pdbx_description
1 polymer ?
#
loop_
_entity_poly.entity_id
_entity_poly.type
_entity_poly.pdbx_seq_one_letter_code
_entity_poly.pdbx_strand_id
1 'polypeptide(L)'
;LLLAVLGFSDISHALPVNDKVQHFTAFAFITGFFHFAWDVEDDARRIWFWRYAPLAITAGVCVLGGSVVSEFVQGLLPYKEFQRGDIAANVLGSIVGLCISYHLERHHRRRREIATLYRPL
;
A
#
# COMPACT_ATOMS: atom_id res chain seq x y z
N LEU A 1 1.33 -8.74 9.63
CA LEU A 1 0.76 -9.86 10.42
C LEU A 1 -0.70 -9.63 10.76
N LEU A 2 -1.08 -8.58 11.50
CA LEU A 2 -2.49 -8.29 11.83
C LEU A 2 -3.43 -8.25 10.62
N LEU A 3 -3.06 -7.50 9.57
CA LEU A 3 -3.87 -7.41 8.34
C LEU A 3 -4.00 -8.75 7.60
N ALA A 4 -3.01 -9.63 7.71
CA ALA A 4 -3.08 -10.97 7.13
C ALA A 4 -4.03 -11.87 7.92
N VAL A 5 -4.02 -11.78 9.26
CA VAL A 5 -4.99 -12.49 10.11
C VAL A 5 -6.41 -12.02 9.78
N LEU A 6 -6.64 -10.71 9.68
CA LEU A 6 -7.95 -10.17 9.32
C LEU A 6 -8.39 -10.57 7.89
N GLY A 7 -7.47 -10.69 6.93
CA GLY A 7 -7.82 -11.03 5.55
C GLY A 7 -7.96 -12.52 5.24
N PHE A 8 -7.28 -13.39 5.99
CA PHE A 8 -7.14 -14.83 5.67
C PHE A 8 -7.54 -15.73 6.85
N SER A 9 -8.32 -15.24 7.80
CA SER A 9 -8.90 -16.07 8.84
C SER A 9 -10.39 -15.81 8.96
N ASP A 10 -11.11 -16.79 9.51
CA ASP A 10 -12.57 -16.68 9.70
C ASP A 10 -12.97 -15.67 10.79
N ILE A 11 -11.99 -15.16 11.55
CA ILE A 11 -12.21 -14.19 12.64
C ILE A 11 -12.78 -12.87 12.10
N SER A 12 -12.50 -12.52 10.85
CA SER A 12 -13.04 -11.29 10.25
C SER A 12 -14.56 -11.29 10.17
N HIS A 13 -15.20 -12.44 10.00
CA HIS A 13 -16.66 -12.54 9.99
C HIS A 13 -17.29 -12.26 11.37
N ALA A 14 -16.51 -12.41 12.45
CA ALA A 14 -16.96 -12.08 13.81
C ALA A 14 -16.87 -10.57 14.11
N LEU A 15 -16.22 -9.77 13.27
CA LEU A 15 -16.13 -8.33 13.44
C LEU A 15 -17.34 -7.64 12.78
N PRO A 16 -17.98 -6.66 13.45
CA PRO A 16 -19.11 -5.93 12.90
C PRO A 16 -18.66 -4.84 11.91
N VAL A 17 -17.73 -5.19 11.00
CA VAL A 17 -17.16 -4.30 9.99
C VAL A 17 -17.56 -4.80 8.61
N ASN A 18 -17.92 -3.87 7.72
CA ASN A 18 -18.20 -4.23 6.34
C ASN A 18 -16.92 -4.76 5.68
N ASP A 19 -16.99 -5.97 5.14
CA ASP A 19 -15.91 -6.67 4.44
C ASP A 19 -15.21 -5.79 3.38
N LYS A 20 -15.94 -4.99 2.59
CA LYS A 20 -15.36 -4.12 1.56
C LYS A 20 -14.58 -2.95 2.17
N VAL A 21 -15.02 -2.44 3.31
CA VAL A 21 -14.27 -1.42 4.06
C VAL A 21 -12.99 -2.03 4.63
N GLN A 22 -13.05 -3.26 5.14
CA GLN A 22 -11.86 -3.98 5.61
C GLN A 22 -10.83 -4.13 4.48
N HIS A 23 -11.26 -4.60 3.31
CA HIS A 23 -10.41 -4.74 2.12
C HIS A 23 -9.77 -3.40 1.70
N PHE A 24 -10.58 -2.35 1.57
CA PHE A 24 -10.12 -1.00 1.26
C PHE A 24 -9.05 -0.51 2.25
N THR A 25 -9.35 -0.58 3.55
CA THR A 25 -8.44 -0.09 4.60
C THR A 25 -7.17 -0.92 4.67
N ALA A 26 -7.26 -2.24 4.58
CA ALA A 26 -6.10 -3.14 4.61
C ALA A 26 -5.17 -2.85 3.42
N PHE A 27 -5.71 -2.74 2.20
CA PHE A 27 -4.90 -2.43 1.02
C PHE A 27 -4.33 -1.03 1.02
N ALA A 28 -5.02 -0.03 1.60
CA ALA A 28 -4.45 1.30 1.79
C ALA A 28 -3.21 1.27 2.71
N PHE A 29 -3.29 0.58 3.85
CA PHE A 29 -2.16 0.47 4.77
C PHE A 29 -1.02 -0.38 4.20
N ILE A 30 -1.31 -1.55 3.64
CA ILE A 30 -0.27 -2.43 3.06
C ILE A 30 0.47 -1.69 1.94
N THR A 31 -0.26 -1.04 1.03
CA THR A 31 0.35 -0.30 -0.08
C THR A 31 1.18 0.86 0.45
N GLY A 32 0.68 1.56 1.46
CA GLY A 32 1.41 2.67 2.06
C GLY A 32 2.72 2.23 2.71
N PHE A 33 2.71 1.14 3.50
CA PHE A 33 3.91 0.57 4.10
C PHE A 33 4.88 0.02 3.06
N PHE A 34 4.36 -0.66 2.04
CA PHE A 34 5.19 -1.21 0.96
C PHE A 34 5.90 -0.11 0.18
N HIS A 35 5.23 1.02 -0.09
CA HIS A 35 5.86 2.20 -0.72
C HIS A 35 7.06 2.70 0.09
N PHE A 36 6.90 2.83 1.41
CA PHE A 36 7.98 3.29 2.29
C PHE A 36 9.09 2.26 2.52
N ALA A 37 8.86 0.97 2.22
CA ALA A 37 9.90 -0.05 2.29
C ALA A 37 10.98 0.14 1.21
N TRP A 38 10.63 0.77 0.09
CA TRP A 38 11.55 1.10 -0.99
C TRP A 38 12.21 2.46 -0.76
N ASP A 39 13.05 2.58 0.27
CA ASP A 39 13.83 3.79 0.46
C ASP A 39 15.03 3.81 -0.48
N VAL A 40 14.99 4.73 -1.44
CA VAL A 40 16.10 5.04 -2.35
C VAL A 40 16.85 6.26 -1.83
N GLU A 41 18.18 6.16 -1.77
CA GLU A 41 19.09 7.25 -1.37
C GLU A 41 18.92 8.50 -2.26
N ASP A 42 19.11 9.69 -1.68
CA ASP A 42 18.87 10.95 -2.37
C ASP A 42 19.81 11.16 -3.57
N ASP A 43 21.06 10.69 -3.51
CA ASP A 43 22.01 10.78 -4.64
C ASP A 43 21.60 9.88 -5.81
N ALA A 44 21.08 8.67 -5.54
CA ALA A 44 20.59 7.76 -6.57
C ALA A 44 19.34 8.30 -7.29
N ARG A 45 18.49 9.06 -6.60
CA ARG A 45 17.27 9.68 -7.16
C ARG A 45 17.52 10.77 -8.20
N ARG A 46 18.77 11.21 -8.40
CA ARG A 46 19.13 12.07 -9.55
C ARG A 46 18.87 11.36 -10.87
N ILE A 47 18.98 10.04 -10.88
CA ILE A 47 18.64 9.21 -12.03
C ILE A 47 17.13 9.02 -12.06
N TRP A 48 16.51 9.38 -13.18
CA TRP A 48 15.06 9.31 -13.39
C TRP A 48 14.47 7.93 -13.00
N PHE A 49 15.14 6.84 -13.41
CA PHE A 49 14.69 5.48 -13.08
C PHE A 49 14.54 5.26 -11.57
N TRP A 50 15.60 5.53 -10.80
CA TRP A 50 15.61 5.34 -9.34
C TRP A 50 14.67 6.28 -8.61
N ARG A 51 14.40 7.46 -9.18
CA ARG A 51 13.41 8.41 -8.66
C ARG A 51 11.99 7.86 -8.65
N TYR A 52 11.60 7.15 -9.71
CA TYR A 52 10.25 6.62 -9.87
C TYR A 52 10.11 5.13 -9.53
N ALA A 53 11.21 4.44 -9.23
CA ALA A 53 11.21 3.01 -8.90
C ALA A 53 10.26 2.65 -7.73
N PRO A 54 10.27 3.35 -6.57
CA PRO A 54 9.35 3.03 -5.47
C PRO A 54 7.88 3.10 -5.89
N LEU A 55 7.52 4.14 -6.65
CA LEU A 55 6.17 4.34 -7.16
C LEU A 55 5.79 3.24 -8.17
N ALA A 56 6.66 2.95 -9.14
CA ALA A 56 6.40 1.97 -10.19
C ALA A 56 6.29 0.54 -9.63
N ILE A 57 7.20 0.16 -8.73
CA ILE A 57 7.19 -1.16 -8.09
C ILE A 57 5.94 -1.30 -7.21
N THR A 58 5.60 -0.28 -6.41
CA THR A 58 4.41 -0.33 -5.56
C THR A 58 3.11 -0.36 -6.38
N ALA A 59 3.01 0.43 -7.45
CA ALA A 59 1.85 0.39 -8.33
C ALA A 59 1.70 -0.99 -9.00
N GLY A 60 2.79 -1.55 -9.54
CA GLY A 60 2.76 -2.87 -10.17
C GLY A 60 2.42 -3.99 -9.18
N VAL A 61 3.08 -4.02 -8.02
CA VAL A 61 2.93 -5.11 -7.05
C VAL A 61 1.64 -4.99 -6.24
N CYS A 62 1.28 -3.81 -5.72
CA CYS A 62 0.14 -3.68 -4.81
C CYS A 62 -1.17 -3.39 -5.53
N VAL A 63 -1.15 -2.46 -6.51
CA VAL A 63 -2.39 -2.03 -7.19
C VAL A 63 -2.79 -3.03 -8.26
N LEU A 64 -1.85 -3.48 -9.10
CA LEU A 64 -2.17 -4.42 -10.19
C LEU A 64 -2.15 -5.87 -9.71
N GLY A 65 -1.02 -6.31 -9.14
CA GLY A 65 -0.85 -7.69 -8.69
C GLY A 65 -1.68 -8.00 -7.44
N GLY A 66 -1.37 -7.31 -6.34
CA GLY A 66 -1.88 -7.60 -5.00
C GLY A 66 -3.40 -7.52 -4.94
N SER A 67 -3.99 -6.48 -5.52
CA SER A 67 -5.44 -6.25 -5.44
C SER A 67 -6.27 -7.31 -6.17
N VAL A 68 -5.71 -7.92 -7.22
CA VAL A 68 -6.36 -8.97 -8.02
C VAL A 68 -6.01 -10.35 -7.47
N VAL A 69 -4.72 -10.64 -7.30
CA VAL A 69 -4.22 -11.95 -6.88
C VAL A 69 -4.69 -12.32 -5.49
N SER A 70 -4.80 -11.36 -4.56
CA SER A 70 -5.27 -11.67 -3.20
C SER A 70 -6.67 -12.27 -3.20
N GLU A 71 -7.56 -11.76 -4.06
CA GLU A 71 -8.94 -12.25 -4.16
C GLU A 71 -8.99 -13.67 -4.71
N PHE A 72 -8.15 -13.98 -5.71
CA PHE A 72 -8.03 -15.35 -6.21
C PHE A 72 -7.52 -16.30 -5.12
N VAL A 73 -6.54 -15.88 -4.32
CA VAL A 73 -6.02 -16.70 -3.21
C VAL A 73 -7.07 -16.86 -2.11
N GLN A 74 -7.80 -15.80 -1.77
CA GLN A 74 -8.88 -15.84 -0.78
C GLN A 74 -10.05 -16.72 -1.24
N GLY A 75 -10.37 -16.72 -2.53
CA GLY A 75 -11.39 -17.61 -3.11
C GLY A 75 -11.00 -19.10 -3.13
N LEU A 76 -9.75 -19.44 -2.80
CA LEU A 76 -9.33 -20.83 -2.55
C LEU A 76 -9.54 -21.26 -1.09
N LEU A 77 -9.92 -20.34 -0.20
CA LEU A 77 -10.22 -20.66 1.19
C LEU A 77 -11.63 -21.28 1.30
N PRO A 78 -11.82 -22.27 2.18
CA PRO A 78 -13.10 -23.00 2.27
C PRO A 78 -14.25 -22.17 2.84
N TYR A 79 -13.97 -20.98 3.40
CA TYR A 79 -14.92 -20.11 4.09
C TYR A 79 -15.05 -18.72 3.45
N LYS A 80 -14.41 -18.46 2.29
CA LYS A 80 -14.49 -17.17 1.60
C LYS A 80 -14.78 -17.38 0.13
N GLU A 81 -15.89 -16.80 -0.33
CA GLU A 81 -16.26 -16.79 -1.74
C GLU A 81 -15.56 -15.66 -2.49
N PHE A 82 -15.26 -15.89 -3.76
CA PHE A 82 -14.70 -14.89 -4.65
C PHE A 82 -15.73 -13.78 -4.95
N GLN A 83 -15.36 -12.52 -4.72
CA GLN A 83 -16.21 -11.36 -4.93
C GLN A 83 -15.49 -10.27 -5.71
N ARG A 84 -16.03 -9.89 -6.87
CA ARG A 84 -15.47 -8.81 -7.70
C ARG A 84 -15.45 -7.45 -6.99
N GLY A 85 -16.37 -7.25 -6.05
CA GLY A 85 -16.42 -6.05 -5.22
C GLY A 85 -15.20 -5.89 -4.32
N ASP A 86 -14.59 -6.99 -3.90
CA ASP A 86 -13.41 -6.99 -3.03
C ASP A 86 -12.16 -6.57 -3.82
N ILE A 87 -12.05 -6.99 -5.09
CA ILE A 87 -11.03 -6.46 -6.02
C ILE A 87 -11.16 -4.94 -6.16
N ALA A 88 -12.37 -4.43 -6.36
CA ALA A 88 -12.59 -2.99 -6.48
C ALA A 88 -12.19 -2.24 -5.20
N ALA A 89 -12.54 -2.78 -4.03
CA ALA A 89 -12.13 -2.24 -2.74
C ALA A 89 -10.60 -2.25 -2.56
N ASN A 90 -9.94 -3.35 -2.92
CA ASN A 90 -8.47 -3.48 -2.86
C ASN A 90 -7.77 -2.46 -3.77
N VAL A 91 -8.25 -2.31 -5.02
CA VAL A 91 -7.70 -1.36 -6.00
C VAL A 91 -7.88 0.08 -5.50
N LEU A 92 -9.08 0.45 -5.05
CA LEU A 92 -9.33 1.80 -4.52
C LEU A 92 -8.49 2.08 -3.27
N GLY A 93 -8.41 1.11 -2.36
CA GLY A 93 -7.60 1.21 -1.15
C GLY A 93 -6.12 1.40 -1.48
N SER A 94 -5.58 0.58 -2.37
CA SER A 94 -4.17 0.66 -2.77
C SER A 94 -3.83 1.96 -3.49
N ILE A 95 -4.69 2.46 -4.38
CA ILE A 95 -4.51 3.78 -5.01
C ILE A 95 -4.48 4.89 -3.95
N VAL A 96 -5.43 4.90 -3.01
CA VAL A 96 -5.47 5.92 -1.94
C VAL A 96 -4.23 5.82 -1.05
N GLY A 97 -3.84 4.62 -0.65
CA GLY A 97 -2.64 4.37 0.15
C GLY A 97 -1.37 4.86 -0.55
N LEU A 98 -1.23 4.56 -1.84
CA LEU A 98 -0.10 5.01 -2.65
C LEU A 98 -0.06 6.53 -2.80
N CYS A 99 -1.20 7.17 -3.09
CA CYS A 99 -1.30 8.63 -3.19
C CYS A 99 -0.89 9.30 -1.87
N ILE A 100 -1.42 8.82 -0.73
CA ILE A 100 -1.09 9.36 0.59
C ILE A 100 0.41 9.19 0.86
N SER A 101 0.97 7.99 0.68
CA SER A 101 2.38 7.73 0.93
C SER A 101 3.30 8.55 0.03
N TYR A 102 2.98 8.68 -1.25
CA TYR A 102 3.73 9.50 -2.20
C TYR A 102 3.78 10.97 -1.77
N HIS A 103 2.62 11.54 -1.40
CA HIS A 103 2.55 12.92 -0.94
C HIS A 103 3.26 13.13 0.41
N LEU A 104 3.11 12.17 1.34
CA LEU A 104 3.81 12.20 2.62
C LEU A 104 5.32 12.13 2.42
N GLU A 105 5.83 11.21 1.59
CA GLU A 105 7.26 11.11 1.29
C GLU A 105 7.81 12.43 0.75
N ARG A 106 7.14 13.02 -0.24
CA ARG A 106 7.54 14.30 -0.83
C ARG A 106 7.57 15.42 0.20
N HIS A 107 6.59 15.46 1.10
CA HIS A 107 6.53 16.45 2.17
C HIS A 107 7.66 16.25 3.19
N HIS A 108 7.93 15.02 3.61
CA HIS A 108 9.02 14.72 4.54
C HIS A 108 10.40 15.04 3.95
N ARG A 109 10.64 14.72 2.68
CA ARG A 109 11.91 15.03 2.00
C ARG A 109 12.14 16.54 1.90
N ARG A 110 11.14 17.30 1.45
CA ARG A 110 11.21 18.76 1.40
C ARG A 110 11.57 19.37 2.76
N ARG A 111 10.99 18.85 3.85
CA ARG A 111 11.33 19.31 5.21
C ARG A 111 12.77 18.99 5.61
N ARG A 112 13.29 17.82 5.23
CA ARG A 112 14.69 17.43 5.47
C ARG A 112 15.68 18.29 4.70
N GLU A 113 15.40 18.57 3.42
CA GLU A 113 16.22 19.45 2.58
C GLU A 113 16.32 20.85 3.19
N ILE A 114 15.18 21.43 3.60
CA ILE A 114 15.14 22.73 4.29
C ILE A 114 15.95 22.68 5.59
N ALA A 115 15.73 21.68 6.45
CA ALA A 115 16.45 21.57 7.72
C ALA A 115 17.97 21.48 7.55
N THR A 116 18.45 20.81 6.51
CA THR A 116 19.88 20.71 6.18
C THR A 116 20.46 22.07 5.76
N LEU A 117 19.72 22.86 4.97
CA LEU A 117 20.17 24.19 4.53
C LEU A 117 20.28 25.21 5.67
N TYR A 118 19.45 25.07 6.71
CA TYR A 118 19.44 25.98 7.87
C TYR A 118 20.25 25.47 9.08
N ARG A 119 21.08 24.43 8.90
CA ARG A 119 21.88 23.88 9.99
C ARG A 119 23.00 24.90 10.34
N PRO A 120 23.08 25.41 11.59
CA PRO A 120 24.14 26.32 11.97
C PRO A 120 25.50 25.61 11.86
N LEU A 121 26.48 26.33 11.29
CA LEU A 121 27.87 25.88 11.11
C LEU A 121 28.53 25.57 12.45
#